data_AF-A0A0U1D7Q8-F1
#
_entry.id   AF-A0A0U1D7Q8-F1
#
_cell.length_a   1.000
_cell.length_b   1.000
_cell.length_c   1.000
_cell.angle_alpha   90.00
_cell.angle_beta   90.00
_cell.angle_gamma   90.00
#
_symmetry.space_group_name_H-M   'P 1'
#
loop_
_entity.id
_entity.type
_entity.pdbx_description
1 polymer ?
#
loop_
_entity_poly.entity_id
_entity_poly.type
_entity_poly.pdbx_seq_one_letter_code
_entity_poly.pdbx_strand_id
1 'polypeptide(L)'
;MTIAATVLAVLAGAHILGKFTFFMLPYRRRRAALDKAYGGKVRATAKSDAASLMLAAAMVIVLFLAGVKPVSFLIGLWVGATLIQLYFHQFYAPLTREQEPPSPAGPIKVMSYAIEARPWRPWPEILMLVALVAAALVAMGFGAGM
;
A
#
# COMPACT_ATOMS: atom_id res chain seq x y z
N MET A 1 -23.80 -11.02 0.06
CA MET A 1 -22.47 -11.02 0.73
C MET A 1 -22.62 -11.40 2.20
N THR A 2 -21.68 -12.15 2.79
CA THR A 2 -21.69 -12.37 4.25
C THR A 2 -21.32 -11.08 5.00
N ILE A 3 -21.85 -10.89 6.22
CA ILE A 3 -21.53 -9.72 7.07
C ILE A 3 -20.01 -9.63 7.30
N ALA A 4 -19.35 -10.78 7.53
CA ALA A 4 -17.91 -10.86 7.72
C ALA A 4 -17.12 -10.32 6.51
N ALA A 5 -17.49 -10.70 5.28
CA ALA A 5 -16.83 -10.20 4.07
C ALA A 5 -17.02 -8.68 3.90
N THR A 6 -18.19 -8.18 4.27
CA THR A 6 -18.50 -6.74 4.24
C THR A 6 -17.62 -5.96 5.22
N VAL A 7 -17.55 -6.42 6.47
CA VAL A 7 -16.71 -5.80 7.51
C VAL A 7 -15.23 -5.84 7.09
N LEU A 8 -14.75 -6.98 6.58
CA LEU A 8 -13.38 -7.10 6.09
C LEU A 8 -13.09 -6.14 4.93
N ALA A 9 -14.01 -5.99 3.99
CA ALA A 9 -13.86 -5.06 2.86
C ALA A 9 -13.79 -3.59 3.33
N VAL A 10 -14.65 -3.20 4.27
CA VAL A 10 -14.62 -1.84 4.85
C VAL A 10 -13.31 -1.59 5.60
N LEU A 11 -12.87 -2.54 6.42
CA LEU A 11 -11.59 -2.44 7.15
C LEU A 11 -10.40 -2.38 6.18
N ALA A 12 -10.42 -3.17 5.12
CA ALA A 12 -9.37 -3.15 4.09
C ALA A 12 -9.34 -1.81 3.34
N GLY A 13 -10.50 -1.28 2.94
CA GLY A 13 -10.61 0.04 2.31
C GLY A 13 -10.11 1.16 3.21
N ALA A 14 -10.53 1.17 4.48
CA ALA A 14 -10.03 2.12 5.47
C ALA A 14 -8.52 1.98 5.70
N HIS A 15 -8.00 0.75 5.76
CA HIS A 15 -6.57 0.50 5.91
C HIS A 15 -5.75 1.00 4.72
N ILE A 16 -6.26 0.84 3.48
CA ILE A 16 -5.61 1.38 2.27
C ILE A 16 -5.44 2.89 2.38
N LEU A 17 -6.53 3.61 2.71
CA LEU A 17 -6.49 5.07 2.83
C LEU A 17 -5.64 5.53 4.02
N GLY A 18 -5.71 4.80 5.13
CA GLY A 18 -4.97 5.08 6.35
C GLY A 18 -3.45 5.10 6.15
N LYS A 19 -2.91 4.31 5.20
CA LYS A 19 -1.47 4.30 4.90
C LYS A 19 -0.92 5.66 4.47
N PHE A 20 -1.74 6.49 3.82
CA PHE A 20 -1.31 7.82 3.35
C PHE A 20 -1.20 8.84 4.47
N THR A 21 -1.81 8.61 5.63
CA THR A 21 -1.74 9.52 6.77
C THR A 21 -0.31 9.68 7.29
N PHE A 22 0.53 8.64 7.18
CA PHE A 22 1.93 8.70 7.56
C PHE A 22 2.70 9.76 6.76
N PHE A 23 2.35 9.94 5.48
CA PHE A 23 3.01 10.92 4.60
C PHE A 23 2.62 12.37 4.90
N MET A 24 1.62 12.60 5.73
CA MET A 24 1.27 13.93 6.24
C MET A 24 2.24 14.41 7.34
N LEU A 25 3.01 13.51 7.97
CA LEU A 25 4.01 13.89 8.96
C LEU A 25 5.15 14.71 8.31
N PRO A 26 5.77 15.68 8.99
CA PRO A 26 6.93 16.40 8.45
C PRO A 26 8.08 15.45 8.08
N TYR A 27 8.82 15.77 7.02
CA TYR A 27 9.93 14.95 6.49
C TYR A 27 10.88 14.44 7.58
N ARG A 28 11.32 15.32 8.50
CA ARG A 28 12.22 14.96 9.60
C ARG A 28 11.67 13.84 10.50
N ARG A 29 10.36 13.84 10.78
CA ARG A 29 9.73 12.81 11.62
C ARG A 29 9.63 11.48 10.88
N ARG A 30 9.29 11.52 9.59
CA ARG A 30 9.25 10.30 8.78
C ARG A 30 10.64 9.69 8.60
N ARG A 31 11.64 10.52 8.30
CA ARG A 31 13.06 10.16 8.24
C ARG A 31 13.52 9.49 9.55
N ALA A 32 13.25 10.12 10.71
CA ALA A 32 13.61 9.54 12.00
C ALA A 32 12.90 8.21 12.30
N ALA A 33 11.61 8.10 11.98
CA ALA A 33 10.87 6.84 12.13
C ALA A 33 11.45 5.74 11.24
N LEU A 34 11.82 6.08 10.00
CA LEU A 34 12.44 5.16 9.05
C LEU A 34 13.85 4.74 9.52
N ASP A 35 14.67 5.69 9.98
CA ASP A 35 16.00 5.40 10.55
C ASP A 35 15.90 4.45 11.75
N LYS A 36 14.92 4.69 12.64
CA LYS A 36 14.64 3.81 13.77
C LYS A 36 14.21 2.41 13.33
N ALA A 37 13.36 2.31 12.29
CA ALA A 37 12.89 1.03 11.78
C ALA A 37 14.03 0.19 11.19
N TYR A 38 14.96 0.83 10.47
CA TYR A 38 16.15 0.17 9.95
C TYR A 38 17.17 -0.14 11.04
N GLY A 39 17.48 0.77 11.96
CA GLY A 39 18.35 0.51 13.11
C GLY A 39 19.67 -0.18 12.75
N GLY A 40 20.31 0.24 11.65
CA GLY A 40 21.55 -0.35 11.12
C GLY A 40 21.36 -1.62 10.27
N LYS A 41 20.14 -2.14 10.12
CA LYS A 41 19.82 -3.31 9.29
C LYS A 41 19.74 -2.93 7.82
N VAL A 42 19.97 -3.90 6.94
CA VAL A 42 19.76 -3.77 5.49
C VAL A 42 18.27 -3.88 5.12
N ARG A 43 17.47 -4.59 5.94
CA ARG A 43 16.02 -4.78 5.76
C ARG A 43 15.27 -4.58 7.09
N ALA A 44 14.30 -3.65 7.09
CA ALA A 44 13.46 -3.37 8.25
C ALA A 44 12.12 -4.13 8.25
N THR A 45 11.63 -4.51 7.06
CA THR A 45 10.23 -4.88 6.85
C THR A 45 9.94 -6.38 6.85
N ALA A 46 10.94 -7.26 6.98
CA ALA A 46 10.79 -8.69 6.71
C ALA A 46 9.62 -9.37 7.47
N LYS A 47 9.44 -9.06 8.76
CA LYS A 47 8.31 -9.59 9.56
C LYS A 47 6.97 -9.02 9.10
N SER A 48 6.92 -7.73 8.79
CA SER A 48 5.71 -7.06 8.30
C SER A 48 5.33 -7.54 6.90
N ASP A 49 6.31 -7.81 6.04
CA ASP A 49 6.12 -8.38 4.70
C ASP A 49 5.47 -9.76 4.80
N ALA A 50 6.00 -10.63 5.67
CA ALA A 50 5.46 -11.97 5.90
C ALA A 50 4.03 -11.93 6.47
N ALA A 51 3.77 -11.06 7.45
CA ALA A 51 2.43 -10.87 8.00
C ALA A 51 1.44 -10.34 6.95
N SER A 52 1.87 -9.39 6.12
CA SER A 52 1.04 -8.84 5.05
C SER A 52 0.72 -9.88 3.99
N LEU A 53 1.68 -10.74 3.65
CA LEU A 53 1.47 -11.85 2.71
C LEU A 53 0.48 -12.87 3.27
N MET A 54 0.62 -13.25 4.54
CA MET A 54 -0.33 -14.15 5.21
C MET A 54 -1.74 -13.56 5.24
N LEU A 55 -1.88 -12.27 5.55
CA LEU A 55 -3.17 -11.59 5.53
C LEU A 55 -3.78 -11.54 4.12
N ALA A 56 -2.98 -11.22 3.10
CA ALA A 56 -3.44 -11.21 1.71
C ALA A 56 -3.93 -12.59 1.27
N ALA A 57 -3.19 -13.66 1.61
CA ALA A 57 -3.60 -15.04 1.33
C ALA A 57 -4.92 -15.41 2.02
N ALA A 58 -5.08 -15.05 3.30
CA ALA A 58 -6.31 -15.27 4.05
C ALA A 58 -7.50 -14.52 3.42
N MET A 59 -7.30 -13.27 3.01
CA MET A 59 -8.35 -12.49 2.33
C MET A 59 -8.77 -13.12 1.00
N VAL A 60 -7.82 -13.63 0.20
CA VAL A 60 -8.13 -14.35 -1.04
C VAL A 60 -8.99 -15.58 -0.74
N ILE A 61 -8.62 -16.40 0.25
CA ILE A 61 -9.42 -17.57 0.66
C ILE A 61 -10.84 -17.15 1.02
N VAL A 62 -11.01 -16.12 1.84
CA VAL A 62 -12.33 -15.60 2.22
C VAL A 62 -13.14 -15.15 1.00
N LEU A 63 -12.52 -14.47 0.03
CA LEU A 63 -13.20 -14.03 -1.20
C LEU A 63 -13.67 -15.20 -2.06
N PHE A 64 -12.87 -16.26 -2.18
CA PHE A 64 -13.27 -17.47 -2.91
C PHE A 64 -14.40 -18.22 -2.21
N LEU A 65 -14.33 -18.37 -0.89
CA LEU A 65 -15.42 -18.95 -0.09
C LEU A 65 -16.71 -18.12 -0.17
N ALA A 66 -16.60 -16.80 -0.37
CA ALA A 66 -17.72 -15.89 -0.55
C ALA A 66 -18.28 -15.85 -2.00
N GLY A 67 -17.72 -16.63 -2.93
CA GLY A 67 -18.23 -16.73 -4.30
C GLY A 67 -17.80 -15.59 -5.23
N VAL A 68 -16.58 -15.07 -5.09
CA VAL A 68 -16.06 -14.03 -6.00
C VAL A 68 -16.10 -14.49 -7.45
N LYS A 69 -16.54 -13.60 -8.35
CA LYS A 69 -16.51 -13.86 -9.80
C LYS A 69 -15.06 -13.87 -10.29
N PRO A 70 -14.57 -14.94 -10.96
CA PRO A 70 -13.17 -15.02 -11.40
C PRO A 70 -12.73 -13.87 -12.30
N VAL A 71 -13.61 -13.42 -13.20
CA VAL A 71 -13.33 -12.28 -14.10
C VAL A 71 -13.09 -10.99 -13.31
N SER A 72 -13.97 -10.65 -12.37
CA SER A 72 -13.81 -9.48 -11.50
C SER A 72 -12.55 -9.57 -10.64
N PHE A 73 -12.25 -10.75 -10.12
CA PHE A 73 -11.04 -10.99 -9.33
C PHE A 73 -9.76 -10.78 -10.15
N LEU A 74 -9.66 -11.39 -11.34
CA LEU A 74 -8.48 -11.28 -12.20
C LEU A 74 -8.24 -9.84 -12.68
N ILE A 75 -9.30 -9.14 -13.10
CA ILE A 75 -9.20 -7.73 -13.50
C ILE A 75 -8.76 -6.87 -12.31
N GLY A 76 -9.38 -7.05 -11.13
CA GLY A 76 -9.00 -6.31 -9.93
C GLY A 76 -7.55 -6.56 -9.50
N LEU A 77 -7.09 -7.82 -9.59
CA LEU A 77 -5.71 -8.20 -9.32
C LEU A 77 -4.74 -7.54 -10.29
N TRP A 78 -5.06 -7.54 -11.60
CA TRP A 78 -4.25 -6.87 -12.62
C TRP A 78 -4.17 -5.36 -12.35
N VAL A 79 -5.30 -4.69 -12.10
CA VAL A 79 -5.33 -3.26 -11.76
C VAL A 79 -4.46 -2.96 -10.54
N GLY A 80 -4.59 -3.75 -9.47
CA GLY A 80 -3.79 -3.59 -8.25
C GLY A 80 -2.28 -3.76 -8.51
N ALA A 81 -1.90 -4.80 -9.27
CA ALA A 81 -0.51 -5.08 -9.63
C ALA A 81 0.09 -3.96 -10.50
N THR A 82 -0.69 -3.43 -11.45
CA THR A 82 -0.26 -2.30 -12.29
C THR A 82 -0.10 -1.03 -11.49
N LEU A 83 -1.05 -0.70 -10.60
CA LEU A 83 -0.96 0.51 -9.77
C LEU A 83 0.26 0.50 -8.85
N ILE A 84 0.58 -0.63 -8.22
CA ILE A 84 1.77 -0.70 -7.36
C ILE A 84 3.08 -0.61 -8.16
N GLN A 85 3.12 -1.19 -9.36
CA GLN A 85 4.27 -1.06 -10.26
C GLN A 85 4.49 0.41 -10.65
N LEU A 86 3.44 1.09 -11.13
CA LEU A 86 3.51 2.50 -11.50
C LEU A 86 3.90 3.37 -10.31
N TYR A 87 3.29 3.13 -9.14
CA TYR A 87 3.63 3.83 -7.91
C TYR A 87 5.13 3.78 -7.62
N PHE A 88 5.76 2.60 -7.66
CA PHE A 88 7.20 2.47 -7.42
C PHE A 88 8.04 3.10 -8.52
N HIS A 89 7.62 3.01 -9.79
CA HIS A 89 8.33 3.64 -10.90
C HIS A 89 8.45 5.15 -10.73
N GLN A 90 7.49 5.80 -10.07
CA GLN A 90 7.57 7.23 -9.82
C GLN A 90 8.80 7.61 -8.98
N PHE A 91 9.39 6.72 -8.18
CA PHE A 91 10.54 7.02 -7.33
C PHE A 91 11.91 6.84 -8.00
N TYR A 92 11.98 6.85 -9.33
CA TYR A 92 13.22 6.69 -10.10
C TYR A 92 14.24 7.82 -9.96
N ALA A 93 13.86 8.98 -9.43
CA ALA A 93 14.76 10.13 -9.40
C ALA A 93 15.87 10.00 -8.36
N PRO A 94 17.06 10.54 -8.66
CA PRO A 94 18.17 10.55 -7.73
C PRO A 94 17.83 11.35 -6.47
N LEU A 95 18.35 10.86 -5.34
CA LEU A 95 18.29 11.52 -4.04
C LEU A 95 19.42 12.57 -3.96
N THR A 96 19.19 13.64 -3.18
CA THR A 96 20.32 14.51 -2.79
C THR A 96 21.16 13.83 -1.73
N ARG A 97 22.39 14.29 -1.50
CA ARG A 97 23.29 13.72 -0.48
C ARG A 97 22.67 13.66 0.91
N GLU A 98 21.85 14.63 1.27
CA GLU A 98 21.16 14.71 2.57
C GLU A 98 19.94 13.76 2.68
N GLN A 99 19.47 13.27 1.53
CA GLN A 99 18.34 12.34 1.43
C GLN A 99 18.79 10.89 1.25
N GLU A 100 20.07 10.66 0.98
CA GLU A 100 20.63 9.33 0.80
C GLU A 100 20.65 8.53 2.11
N PRO A 101 20.45 7.21 2.04
CA PRO A 101 20.64 6.34 3.19
C PRO A 101 22.09 6.26 3.64
N PRO A 102 22.36 6.23 4.96
CA PRO A 102 23.67 5.90 5.47
C PRO A 102 24.12 4.53 4.94
N SER A 103 25.36 4.46 4.48
CA SER A 103 26.02 3.22 4.08
C SER A 103 26.19 2.26 5.26
N PRO A 104 26.06 0.94 5.05
CA PRO A 104 25.63 0.29 3.81
C PRO A 104 24.12 0.41 3.57
N ALA A 105 23.73 0.58 2.31
CA ALA A 105 22.33 0.68 1.91
C ALA A 105 21.97 -0.38 0.86
N GLY A 106 21.06 -1.28 1.22
CA GLY A 106 20.47 -2.22 0.25
C GLY A 106 19.36 -1.54 -0.58
N PRO A 107 18.94 -2.15 -1.69
CA PRO A 107 17.95 -1.56 -2.61
C PRO A 107 16.64 -1.14 -1.92
N ILE A 108 16.10 -1.97 -1.01
CA ILE A 108 14.87 -1.67 -0.28
C ILE A 108 15.05 -0.43 0.63
N LYS A 109 16.22 -0.27 1.25
CA LYS A 109 16.54 0.90 2.08
C LYS A 109 16.60 2.16 1.21
N VAL A 110 17.28 2.11 0.06
CA VAL A 110 17.32 3.22 -0.90
C VAL A 110 15.92 3.62 -1.35
N MET A 111 15.09 2.65 -1.76
CA MET A 111 13.72 2.89 -2.17
C MET A 111 12.88 3.53 -1.05
N SER A 112 13.01 3.03 0.17
CA SER A 112 12.28 3.60 1.32
C SER A 112 12.69 5.05 1.58
N TYR A 113 13.98 5.39 1.45
CA TYR A 113 14.45 6.77 1.57
C TYR A 113 13.90 7.66 0.43
N ALA A 114 13.85 7.15 -0.80
CA ALA A 114 13.27 7.86 -1.94
C ALA A 114 11.78 8.17 -1.74
N ILE A 115 11.02 7.20 -1.22
CA ILE A 115 9.61 7.38 -0.86
C ILE A 115 9.47 8.46 0.20
N GLU A 116 10.27 8.41 1.27
CA GLU A 116 10.16 9.41 2.33
C GLU A 116 10.56 10.82 1.91
N ALA A 117 11.52 10.94 0.99
CA ALA A 117 11.95 12.23 0.46
C ALA A 117 10.84 12.91 -0.36
N ARG A 118 10.06 12.16 -1.14
CA ARG A 118 9.06 12.72 -2.06
C ARG A 118 7.77 11.86 -2.13
N PRO A 119 7.05 11.67 -1.01
CA PRO A 119 5.95 10.68 -0.93
C PRO A 119 4.77 10.99 -1.86
N TRP A 120 4.64 12.25 -2.29
CA TRP A 120 3.56 12.72 -3.16
C TRP A 120 3.87 12.60 -4.66
N ARG A 121 5.04 12.06 -5.02
CA ARG A 121 5.40 11.90 -6.42
C ARG A 121 4.42 11.03 -7.22
N PRO A 122 3.94 9.87 -6.71
CA PRO A 122 2.91 9.07 -7.37
C PRO A 122 1.50 9.61 -7.12
N TRP A 123 1.29 10.93 -7.23
CA TRP A 123 -0.03 11.52 -6.99
C TRP A 123 -1.12 10.98 -7.94
N PRO A 124 -0.88 10.64 -9.22
CA PRO A 124 -1.92 10.08 -10.08
C PRO A 124 -2.36 8.69 -9.60
N GLU A 125 -1.41 7.83 -9.21
CA GLU A 125 -1.69 6.50 -8.71
C GLU A 125 -2.40 6.55 -7.35
N ILE A 126 -2.02 7.48 -6.48
CA ILE A 126 -2.72 7.75 -5.21
C ILE A 126 -4.16 8.17 -5.49
N LEU A 127 -4.38 9.14 -6.39
CA LEU A 127 -5.71 9.63 -6.74
C LEU A 127 -6.59 8.51 -7.30
N MET A 128 -6.04 7.69 -8.21
CA MET A 128 -6.75 6.53 -8.77
C MET A 128 -7.12 5.54 -7.66
N LEU A 129 -6.21 5.22 -6.75
CA LEU A 129 -6.48 4.31 -5.64
C LEU A 129 -7.59 4.86 -4.72
N VAL A 130 -7.55 6.15 -4.38
CA VAL A 130 -8.60 6.80 -3.58
C VAL A 130 -9.95 6.75 -4.30
N ALA A 131 -9.98 7.06 -5.60
CA ALA A 131 -11.20 7.01 -6.40
C ALA A 131 -11.80 5.58 -6.44
N LEU A 132 -10.97 4.55 -6.63
CA LEU A 132 -11.40 3.16 -6.64
C LEU A 132 -11.96 2.71 -5.28
N VAL A 133 -11.30 3.07 -4.17
CA VAL A 133 -11.80 2.76 -2.82
C VAL A 133 -13.11 3.48 -2.54
N ALA A 134 -13.20 4.78 -2.86
CA ALA A 134 -14.42 5.56 -2.67
C ALA A 134 -15.58 5.01 -3.50
N ALA A 135 -15.35 4.70 -4.78
CA ALA A 135 -16.36 4.11 -5.66
C ALA A 135 -16.86 2.76 -5.13
N ALA A 136 -15.96 1.89 -4.64
CA ALA A 136 -16.34 0.61 -4.06
C ALA A 136 -17.19 0.77 -2.79
N LEU A 137 -16.79 1.66 -1.88
CA LEU A 137 -17.55 1.93 -0.63
C LEU A 137 -18.93 2.54 -0.93
N VAL A 138 -19.01 3.45 -1.90
CA VAL A 138 -20.25 4.05 -2.36
C VAL A 138 -21.18 2.99 -2.95
N ALA A 139 -20.66 2.12 -3.82
CA ALA A 139 -21.42 1.01 -4.39
C ALA A 139 -21.96 0.07 -3.29
N MET A 140 -21.15 -0.25 -2.28
CA MET A 140 -21.59 -1.04 -1.13
C MET A 140 -22.70 -0.33 -0.33
N GLY A 141 -22.58 0.99 -0.11
CA GLY A 141 -23.56 1.78 0.63
C GLY A 141 -24.91 1.94 -0.09
N PHE A 142 -24.92 1.96 -1.42
CA PHE A 142 -26.14 2.00 -2.23
C PHE A 142 -26.74 0.61 -2.52
N GLY A 143 -26.24 -0.45 -1.87
CA GLY A 143 -26.80 -1.78 -2.04
C GLY A 143 -26.44 -2.46 -3.37
N ALA A 144 -25.40 -2.02 -4.08
CA ALA A 144 -24.90 -2.68 -5.30
C ALA A 144 -24.23 -4.05 -5.04
N GLY A 145 -24.59 -4.71 -3.94
CA GLY A 145 -24.21 -6.06 -3.55
C GLY A 145 -25.39 -6.92 -3.07
N MET A 146 -26.63 -6.53 -3.41
CA MET A 146 -27.80 -7.43 -3.45
C MET A 146 -27.87 -8.12 -4.80
#